data_AF-A0A4Q0IIT4-F1
#
_entry.id   AF-A0A4Q0IIT4-F1
#
_cell.length_a   1.000
_cell.length_b   1.000
_cell.length_c   1.000
_cell.angle_alpha   90.00
_cell.angle_beta   90.00
_cell.angle_gamma   90.00
#
_symmetry.space_group_name_H-M   'P 1'
#
loop_
_entity.id
_entity.type
_entity.pdbx_description
1 polymer ?
#
loop_
_entity_poly.entity_id
_entity_poly.type
_entity_poly.pdbx_seq_one_letter_code
_entity_poly.pdbx_strand_id
1 'polypeptide(L)'
;GKNRITGLITFPTNKGDGWERPILNDSKIFQYGDALAIVCADSECNARAAAEKVKFDLELLPEYMSAPEAMAPDAIEIHPGTPNVYYDQNEAKGEDTKPFFDDPANVVAEGSFYTQRQPHLPIEPDVGYGYINEQGQ
;
A
#
# COMPACT_ATOMS: atom_id res chain seq x y z
N GLY A 1 10.19 -10.67 -17.18
CA GLY A 1 10.14 -10.16 -15.79
C GLY A 1 8.92 -10.71 -15.09
N LYS A 2 8.86 -10.68 -13.75
CA LYS A 2 7.69 -11.18 -12.97
C LYS A 2 6.50 -10.20 -12.91
N ASN A 3 6.60 -9.02 -13.52
CA ASN A 3 5.61 -7.93 -13.41
C ASN A 3 5.36 -7.53 -11.93
N ARG A 4 6.40 -7.51 -11.10
CA ARG A 4 6.31 -7.18 -9.68
C ARG A 4 7.46 -6.28 -9.25
N ILE A 5 7.19 -5.40 -8.30
CA ILE A 5 8.17 -4.56 -7.62
C ILE A 5 8.39 -5.15 -6.24
N THR A 6 9.66 -5.31 -5.83
CA THR A 6 9.99 -5.74 -4.46
C THR A 6 9.72 -4.63 -3.46
N GLY A 7 8.92 -4.95 -2.45
CA GLY A 7 8.66 -4.11 -1.29
C GLY A 7 9.59 -4.37 -0.11
N LEU A 8 9.12 -3.95 1.07
CA LEU A 8 9.85 -3.99 2.32
C LEU A 8 9.86 -5.40 2.93
N ILE A 9 10.93 -6.17 2.69
CA ILE A 9 11.14 -7.53 3.25
C ILE A 9 12.23 -7.59 4.32
N THR A 10 12.64 -6.45 4.84
CA THR A 10 13.87 -6.32 5.62
C THR A 10 13.79 -6.94 7.02
N PHE A 11 12.59 -7.28 7.50
CA PHE A 11 12.36 -7.70 8.88
C PHE A 11 11.90 -9.16 8.98
N PRO A 12 12.48 -9.96 9.90
CA PRO A 12 12.13 -11.38 10.07
C PRO A 12 10.68 -11.64 10.48
N THR A 13 9.99 -10.65 11.04
CA THR A 13 8.58 -10.76 11.47
C THR A 13 7.58 -10.35 10.38
N ASN A 14 8.04 -10.08 9.15
CA ASN A 14 7.14 -9.89 8.01
C ASN A 14 6.52 -11.24 7.61
N LYS A 15 5.19 -11.26 7.46
CA LYS A 15 4.39 -12.44 7.12
C LYS A 15 4.17 -12.61 5.61
N GLY A 16 4.55 -11.61 4.80
CA GLY A 16 4.51 -11.64 3.34
C GLY A 16 5.88 -11.87 2.69
N ASP A 17 5.90 -11.99 1.36
CA ASP A 17 7.11 -12.24 0.56
C ASP A 17 7.70 -10.97 -0.12
N GLY A 18 6.99 -9.85 -0.02
CA GLY A 18 7.37 -8.55 -0.59
C GLY A 18 7.24 -8.42 -2.10
N TRP A 19 6.53 -9.33 -2.76
CA TRP A 19 6.30 -9.31 -4.21
C TRP A 19 4.84 -9.05 -4.58
N GLU A 20 4.08 -8.41 -3.70
CA GLU A 20 2.66 -8.15 -3.87
C GLU A 20 2.35 -7.06 -4.90
N ARG A 21 3.25 -6.06 -5.09
CA ARG A 21 2.97 -4.88 -5.92
C ARG A 21 3.23 -5.15 -7.41
N PRO A 22 2.20 -5.15 -8.28
CA PRO A 22 2.38 -5.24 -9.72
C PRO A 22 2.94 -3.95 -10.35
N ILE A 23 3.58 -4.06 -11.51
CA ILE A 23 3.96 -2.90 -12.34
C ILE A 23 2.72 -2.41 -13.12
N LEU A 24 2.05 -3.32 -13.80
CA LEU A 24 0.67 -3.17 -14.30
C LEU A 24 -0.17 -4.28 -13.69
N ASN A 25 -1.31 -3.96 -13.09
CA ASN A 25 -2.12 -4.99 -12.42
C ASN A 25 -2.61 -6.05 -13.42
N ASP A 26 -2.58 -7.31 -13.00
CA ASP A 26 -2.93 -8.45 -13.86
C ASP A 26 -4.17 -9.22 -13.39
N SER A 27 -4.42 -9.27 -12.08
CA SER A 27 -5.41 -10.18 -11.49
C SER A 27 -6.38 -9.51 -10.52
N LYS A 28 -5.97 -8.43 -9.83
CA LYS A 28 -6.80 -7.67 -8.88
C LYS A 28 -6.49 -6.18 -8.94
N ILE A 29 -7.44 -5.37 -8.50
CA ILE A 29 -7.28 -3.93 -8.21
C ILE A 29 -7.19 -3.80 -6.69
N PHE A 30 -6.16 -3.11 -6.19
CA PHE A 30 -5.90 -2.98 -4.76
C PHE A 30 -6.26 -1.60 -4.24
N GLN A 31 -6.21 -0.58 -5.08
CA GLN A 31 -6.65 0.77 -4.75
C GLN A 31 -7.23 1.50 -5.95
N TYR A 32 -8.03 2.52 -5.67
CA TYR A 32 -8.40 3.51 -6.68
C TYR A 32 -7.13 4.16 -7.27
N GLY A 33 -7.08 4.27 -8.60
CA GLY A 33 -5.96 4.83 -9.34
C GLY A 33 -4.89 3.82 -9.77
N ASP A 34 -5.05 2.53 -9.48
CA ASP A 34 -4.14 1.49 -10.00
C ASP A 34 -4.10 1.47 -11.53
N ALA A 35 -2.89 1.29 -12.08
CA ALA A 35 -2.66 1.25 -13.52
C ALA A 35 -2.90 -0.16 -14.08
N LEU A 36 -3.87 -0.27 -15.01
CA LEU A 36 -4.21 -1.52 -15.70
C LEU A 36 -3.64 -1.58 -17.13
N ALA A 37 -3.36 -0.44 -17.74
CA ALA A 37 -2.84 -0.32 -19.09
C ALA A 37 -2.10 1.02 -19.28
N ILE A 38 -1.26 1.08 -20.31
CA ILE A 38 -0.59 2.31 -20.76
C ILE A 38 -0.95 2.53 -22.22
N VAL A 39 -1.41 3.74 -22.56
CA VAL A 39 -1.70 4.14 -23.93
C VAL A 39 -0.55 4.97 -24.48
N CYS A 40 0.04 4.52 -25.59
CA CYS A 40 1.06 5.26 -26.32
C CYS A 40 0.42 5.97 -27.52
N ALA A 41 0.70 7.26 -27.67
CA ALA A 41 0.24 8.08 -28.80
C ALA A 41 1.30 9.12 -29.17
N ASP A 42 1.05 9.88 -30.23
CA ASP A 42 1.87 10.99 -30.70
C ASP A 42 1.78 12.26 -29.82
N SER A 43 0.76 12.35 -28.95
CA SER A 43 0.61 13.42 -27.98
C SER A 43 -0.10 12.95 -26.70
N GLU A 44 0.14 13.65 -25.59
CA GLU A 44 -0.53 13.41 -24.32
C GLU A 44 -2.06 13.52 -24.44
N CYS A 45 -2.54 14.53 -25.18
CA CYS A 45 -3.97 14.75 -25.39
C CYS A 45 -4.64 13.53 -26.07
N ASN A 46 -4.03 13.02 -27.13
CA ASN A 46 -4.53 11.83 -27.83
C ASN A 46 -4.46 10.58 -26.94
N ALA A 47 -3.37 10.40 -26.18
CA ALA A 47 -3.22 9.27 -25.25
C ALA A 47 -4.32 9.27 -24.18
N ARG A 48 -4.60 10.43 -23.57
CA ARG A 48 -5.68 10.58 -22.57
C ARG A 48 -7.05 10.30 -23.16
N ALA A 49 -7.36 10.85 -24.33
CA ALA A 49 -8.64 10.62 -25.00
C ALA A 49 -8.87 9.15 -25.35
N ALA A 50 -7.81 8.43 -25.75
CA ALA A 50 -7.87 7.00 -26.04
C ALA A 50 -7.92 6.14 -24.76
N ALA A 51 -7.25 6.56 -23.68
CA ALA A 51 -7.29 5.86 -22.38
C ALA A 51 -8.72 5.75 -21.82
N GLU A 52 -9.55 6.78 -21.97
CA GLU A 52 -10.97 6.75 -21.59
C GLU A 52 -11.81 5.70 -22.34
N LYS A 53 -11.30 5.17 -23.46
CA LYS A 53 -12.01 4.18 -24.27
C LYS A 53 -11.61 2.74 -23.93
N VAL A 54 -10.58 2.55 -23.11
CA VAL A 54 -10.20 1.24 -22.58
C VAL A 54 -11.29 0.79 -21.62
N LYS A 55 -11.73 -0.47 -21.77
CA LYS A 55 -12.79 -1.07 -20.96
C LYS A 55 -12.21 -2.17 -20.10
N PHE A 56 -12.70 -2.28 -18.87
CA PHE A 56 -12.35 -3.35 -17.95
C PHE A 56 -13.61 -4.13 -17.60
N ASP A 57 -13.49 -5.45 -17.61
CA ASP A 57 -14.50 -6.36 -17.10
C ASP A 57 -14.06 -6.76 -15.68
N LEU A 58 -14.76 -6.25 -14.67
CA LEU A 58 -14.32 -6.30 -13.28
C LEU A 58 -15.42 -6.90 -12.41
N GLU A 59 -15.00 -7.73 -11.47
CA GLU A 59 -15.83 -8.16 -10.34
C GLU A 59 -15.48 -7.30 -9.12
N LEU A 60 -16.48 -6.62 -8.55
CA LEU A 60 -16.27 -5.82 -7.36
C LEU A 60 -16.12 -6.71 -6.13
N LEU A 61 -15.10 -6.41 -5.34
CA LEU A 61 -14.84 -7.04 -4.06
C LEU A 61 -15.16 -6.06 -2.92
N PRO A 62 -15.31 -6.53 -1.67
CA PRO A 62 -15.39 -5.64 -0.52
C PRO A 62 -14.18 -4.70 -0.42
N GLU A 63 -14.43 -3.45 -0.04
CA GLU A 63 -13.42 -2.40 0.08
C GLU A 63 -13.14 -2.13 1.56
N TYR A 64 -11.86 -2.17 1.96
CA TYR A 64 -11.43 -1.85 3.32
C TYR A 64 -10.72 -0.50 3.33
N MET A 65 -11.44 0.56 3.73
CA MET A 65 -11.00 1.95 3.57
C MET A 65 -10.30 2.51 4.81
N SER A 66 -10.24 1.73 5.88
CA SER A 66 -9.55 2.06 7.13
C SER A 66 -8.80 0.86 7.69
N ALA A 67 -7.79 1.10 8.54
CA ALA A 67 -7.06 0.03 9.20
C ALA A 67 -7.99 -0.87 10.05
N PRO A 68 -8.91 -0.34 10.89
CA PRO A 68 -9.84 -1.19 11.63
C PRO A 68 -10.70 -2.11 10.76
N GLU A 69 -11.16 -1.64 9.60
CA GLU A 69 -11.92 -2.47 8.64
C GLU A 69 -11.08 -3.63 8.09
N ALA A 70 -9.84 -3.36 7.66
CA ALA A 70 -8.95 -4.39 7.12
C ALA A 70 -8.46 -5.39 8.21
N MET A 71 -8.49 -4.99 9.48
CA MET A 71 -8.14 -5.82 10.63
C MET A 71 -9.31 -6.64 11.18
N ALA A 72 -10.54 -6.44 10.66
CA ALA A 72 -11.70 -7.15 11.17
C ALA A 72 -11.51 -8.68 11.04
N PRO A 73 -12.00 -9.49 11.99
CA PRO A 73 -11.82 -10.95 11.97
C PRO A 73 -12.40 -11.64 10.72
N ASP A 74 -13.37 -11.01 10.08
CA ASP A 74 -14.06 -11.46 8.87
C ASP A 74 -13.58 -10.75 7.60
N ALA A 75 -12.57 -9.86 7.69
CA ALA A 75 -11.96 -9.24 6.53
C ALA A 75 -11.26 -10.30 5.66
N ILE A 76 -11.57 -10.32 4.36
CA ILE A 76 -10.86 -11.19 3.43
C ILE A 76 -9.43 -10.70 3.24
N GLU A 77 -8.53 -11.63 2.92
CA GLU A 77 -7.16 -11.27 2.58
C GLU A 77 -7.13 -10.44 1.30
N ILE A 78 -6.64 -9.20 1.40
CA ILE A 78 -6.43 -8.32 0.24
C ILE A 78 -5.44 -8.99 -0.72
N HIS A 79 -4.35 -9.54 -0.16
CA HIS A 79 -3.36 -10.37 -0.83
C HIS A 79 -3.56 -11.83 -0.42
N PRO A 80 -4.17 -12.68 -1.26
CA PRO A 80 -4.44 -14.08 -0.90
C PRO A 80 -3.17 -14.83 -0.48
N GLY A 81 -3.23 -15.51 0.67
CA GLY A 81 -2.10 -16.18 1.30
C GLY A 81 -1.29 -15.31 2.26
N THR A 82 -1.66 -14.04 2.47
CA THR A 82 -1.02 -13.13 3.43
C THR A 82 -2.09 -12.42 4.26
N PRO A 83 -2.02 -12.46 5.60
CA PRO A 83 -2.98 -11.76 6.44
C PRO A 83 -2.84 -10.24 6.28
N ASN A 84 -3.96 -9.52 6.35
CA ASN A 84 -3.98 -8.05 6.23
C ASN A 84 -3.07 -7.37 7.29
N VAL A 85 -2.95 -7.95 8.48
CA VAL A 85 -1.94 -7.58 9.49
C VAL A 85 -0.65 -8.37 9.23
N TYR A 86 0.14 -7.90 8.27
CA TYR A 86 1.30 -8.61 7.74
C TYR A 86 2.59 -8.41 8.57
N TYR A 87 2.60 -7.51 9.55
CA TYR A 87 3.80 -7.19 10.32
C TYR A 87 3.46 -6.78 11.76
N ASP A 88 4.26 -7.27 12.71
CA ASP A 88 4.18 -6.92 14.13
C ASP A 88 5.53 -6.32 14.58
N GLN A 89 5.48 -5.12 15.16
CA GLN A 89 6.63 -4.44 15.76
C GLN A 89 6.45 -4.39 17.28
N ASN A 90 7.34 -5.06 18.00
CA ASN A 90 7.42 -4.94 19.45
C ASN A 90 8.43 -3.86 19.85
N GLU A 91 8.19 -3.19 20.98
CA GLU A 91 9.11 -2.25 21.61
C GLU A 91 9.30 -2.67 23.07
N ALA A 92 10.55 -2.85 23.49
CA ALA A 92 10.89 -3.27 24.85
C ALA A 92 12.15 -2.53 25.30
N LYS A 93 11.99 -1.66 26.29
CA LYS A 93 13.07 -0.85 26.85
C LYS A 93 12.92 -0.75 28.37
N GLY A 94 13.90 -1.27 29.10
CA GLY A 94 13.88 -1.29 30.57
C GLY A 94 13.04 -2.45 31.13
N GLU A 95 12.54 -2.26 32.35
CA GLU A 95 11.72 -3.24 33.07
C GLU A 95 10.25 -3.23 32.64
N ASP A 96 9.46 -4.20 33.12
CA ASP A 96 8.01 -4.25 32.91
C ASP A 96 7.34 -2.94 33.34
N THR A 97 6.46 -2.41 32.48
CA THR A 97 5.76 -1.15 32.74
C THR A 97 4.59 -1.31 33.70
N LYS A 98 4.01 -2.53 33.82
CA LYS A 98 2.78 -2.75 34.60
C LYS A 98 2.87 -2.26 36.06
N PRO A 99 3.95 -2.51 36.83
CA PRO A 99 4.05 -2.02 38.20
C PRO A 99 4.02 -0.49 38.31
N PHE A 100 4.53 0.24 37.32
CA PHE A 100 4.52 1.70 37.31
C PHE A 100 3.11 2.27 37.07
N PHE A 101 2.30 1.59 36.25
CA PHE A 101 0.91 1.95 35.99
C PHE A 101 -0.03 1.61 37.15
N ASP A 102 0.23 0.51 37.88
CA ASP A 102 -0.63 0.06 38.97
C ASP A 102 -0.35 0.79 40.31
N ASP A 103 0.77 1.50 40.44
CA ASP A 103 1.13 2.22 41.67
C ASP A 103 0.24 3.47 41.87
N PRO A 104 -0.59 3.52 42.92
CA PRO A 104 -1.49 4.65 43.19
C PRO A 104 -0.75 5.96 43.54
N ALA A 105 0.56 5.92 43.80
CA ALA A 105 1.36 7.12 44.02
C ALA A 105 1.75 7.84 42.71
N ASN A 106 1.62 7.18 41.56
CA ASN A 106 1.96 7.74 40.26
C ASN A 106 0.77 8.47 39.61
N VAL A 107 1.06 9.43 38.74
CA VAL A 107 0.05 10.09 37.91
C VAL A 107 0.02 9.40 36.55
N VAL A 108 -1.16 8.93 36.14
CA VAL A 108 -1.38 8.27 34.85
C VAL A 108 -2.21 9.16 33.94
N ALA A 109 -1.80 9.29 32.69
CA ALA A 109 -2.55 9.95 31.63
C ALA A 109 -2.67 9.00 30.43
N GLU A 110 -3.87 8.86 29.88
CA GLU A 110 -4.18 7.97 28.76
C GLU A 110 -4.97 8.72 27.69
N GLY A 111 -4.75 8.38 26.42
CA GLY A 111 -5.48 8.98 25.30
C GLY A 111 -5.41 8.13 24.02
N SER A 112 -6.43 8.25 23.19
CA SER A 112 -6.46 7.69 21.84
C SER A 112 -6.30 8.83 20.83
N PHE A 113 -5.36 8.68 19.91
CA PHE A 113 -4.99 9.73 18.95
C PHE A 113 -5.10 9.19 17.51
N TYR A 114 -5.38 10.07 16.56
CA TYR A 114 -5.46 9.73 15.14
C TYR A 114 -4.79 10.82 14.30
N THR A 115 -3.95 10.39 13.36
CA THR A 115 -3.38 11.24 12.32
C THR A 115 -3.93 10.80 10.95
N GLN A 116 -4.26 11.75 10.11
CA GLN A 116 -4.90 11.53 8.82
C GLN A 116 -3.91 11.09 7.73
N ARG A 117 -4.45 10.65 6.59
CA ARG A 117 -3.69 10.42 5.35
C ARG A 117 -3.32 11.75 4.69
N GLN A 118 -2.20 12.36 5.11
CA GLN A 118 -1.75 13.66 4.60
C GLN A 118 -1.27 13.57 3.14
N PRO A 119 -1.78 14.40 2.21
CA PRO A 119 -1.23 14.49 0.86
C PRO A 119 0.05 15.35 0.84
N HIS A 120 1.04 14.93 0.04
CA HIS A 120 2.34 15.64 -0.08
C HIS A 120 2.22 17.04 -0.70
N LEU A 121 1.35 17.19 -1.71
CA LEU A 121 1.07 18.45 -2.43
C LEU A 121 2.32 19.21 -2.95
N PRO A 122 3.28 18.54 -3.61
CA PRO A 122 4.29 19.29 -4.37
C PRO A 122 3.61 20.14 -5.44
N ILE A 123 4.20 21.30 -5.75
CA ILE A 123 3.66 22.19 -6.81
C ILE A 123 3.72 21.47 -8.17
N GLU A 124 4.80 20.75 -8.43
CA GLU A 124 4.98 19.93 -9.63
C GLU A 124 4.40 18.51 -9.41
N PRO A 125 3.54 18.01 -10.31
CA PRO A 125 3.06 16.63 -10.27
C PRO A 125 4.15 15.64 -10.72
N ASP A 126 3.98 14.36 -10.38
CA ASP A 126 4.90 13.29 -10.79
C ASP A 126 5.04 13.20 -12.32
N VAL A 127 6.28 13.10 -12.81
CA VAL A 127 6.60 13.02 -14.25
C VAL A 127 7.91 12.28 -14.48
N GLY A 128 7.95 11.45 -15.52
CA GLY A 128 9.16 10.72 -15.94
C GLY A 128 9.08 10.25 -17.39
N TYR A 129 10.23 9.93 -17.99
CA TYR A 129 10.34 9.34 -19.34
C TYR A 129 11.44 8.28 -19.38
N GLY A 130 11.41 7.42 -20.39
CA GLY A 130 12.42 6.38 -20.61
C GLY A 130 12.68 6.17 -22.10
N TYR A 131 13.89 5.72 -22.42
CA TYR A 131 14.32 5.37 -23.77
C TYR A 131 15.38 4.26 -23.69
N ILE A 132 15.55 3.53 -24.79
CA ILE A 132 16.64 2.57 -24.93
C ILE A 132 17.91 3.33 -25.33
N ASN A 133 18.99 3.17 -24.59
CA ASN A 133 20.25 3.84 -24.87
C ASN A 133 20.96 3.24 -26.11
N GLU A 134 22.05 3.86 -26.57
CA GLU A 134 22.81 3.40 -27.75
C GLU A 134 23.43 2.00 -27.59
N GLN A 135 23.50 1.50 -26.36
CA GLN A 135 24.01 0.16 -26.02
C GLN A 135 22.89 -0.88 -25.93
N GLY A 136 21.63 -0.50 -26.20
CA GLY A 136 20.48 -1.38 -26.13
C GLY A 136 19.96 -1.65 -24.72
N GLN A 137 20.27 -0.77 -23.75
CA GLN A 137 19.85 -0.89 -22.35
C GLN A 137 18.70 0.07 -22.02
#